data_AF-A0A926HDU5-F1
#
_entry.id   AF-A0A926HDU5-F1
#
_cell.length_a   1.000
_cell.length_b   1.000
_cell.length_c   1.000
_cell.angle_alpha   90.00
_cell.angle_beta   90.00
_cell.angle_gamma   90.00
#
_symmetry.space_group_name_H-M   'P 1'
#
loop_
_entity.id
_entity.type
_entity.pdbx_description
1 polymer ?
#
loop_
_entity_poly.entity_id
_entity_poly.type
_entity_poly.pdbx_seq_one_letter_code
_entity_poly.pdbx_strand_id
1 'polypeptide(L)'
;MAVAPALVPAASRKTEVSIRGDQFFINGRPSYRGRSYKGHKIEGLLMNSRMVQGIFDDRNPETVSKWAYPDTKKWDPERNVREFIAAIPEWKKHGLVAFTLNLPGGSPEGYSKLQPWDTSGI
;
A
#
# COMPACT_ATOMS: atom_id res chain seq x y z
N MET A 1 35.32 -11.80 -12.05
CA MET A 1 34.03 -12.29 -12.58
C MET A 1 33.08 -12.47 -11.40
N ALA A 2 31.99 -11.71 -11.34
CA ALA A 2 30.99 -11.85 -10.29
C ALA A 2 29.92 -12.85 -10.75
N VAL A 3 29.62 -13.84 -9.90
CA VAL A 3 28.61 -14.87 -10.16
C VAL A 3 27.23 -14.23 -9.96
N ALA A 4 26.37 -14.30 -10.98
CA ALA A 4 25.01 -13.79 -10.90
C ALA A 4 24.21 -14.58 -9.83
N PRO A 5 23.36 -13.94 -9.03
CA PRO A 5 22.57 -14.64 -8.02
C PRO A 5 21.56 -15.56 -8.72
N ALA A 6 21.42 -16.77 -8.20
CA ALA A 6 20.46 -17.74 -8.70
C ALA A 6 19.03 -17.22 -8.50
N LEU A 7 18.20 -17.29 -9.55
CA LEU A 7 16.77 -16.99 -9.43
C LEU A 7 16.10 -18.02 -8.53
N VAL A 8 15.52 -17.53 -7.43
CA VAL A 8 14.65 -18.35 -6.56
C VAL A 8 13.30 -18.51 -7.26
N PRO A 9 12.76 -19.74 -7.41
CA PRO A 9 11.45 -19.94 -7.99
C PRO A 9 10.40 -19.20 -7.15
N ALA A 10 9.52 -18.45 -7.80
CA ALA A 10 8.41 -17.79 -7.12
C ALA A 10 7.53 -18.85 -6.44
N ALA A 11 7.30 -18.70 -5.13
CA ALA A 11 6.42 -19.59 -4.38
C ALA A 11 5.04 -19.66 -5.03
N SER A 12 4.38 -20.82 -4.97
CA SER A 12 3.02 -20.98 -5.51
C SER A 12 2.09 -19.93 -4.90
N ARG A 13 1.40 -19.18 -5.77
CA ARG A 13 0.51 -18.11 -5.34
C ARG A 13 -0.63 -18.72 -4.53
N LYS A 14 -0.67 -18.40 -3.23
CA LYS A 14 -1.71 -18.88 -2.29
C LYS A 14 -3.05 -18.12 -2.41
N THR A 15 -3.05 -17.01 -3.14
CA THR A 15 -4.21 -16.11 -3.25
C THR A 15 -4.50 -15.82 -4.72
N GLU A 16 -5.73 -16.10 -5.13
CA GLU A 16 -6.29 -15.72 -6.41
C GLU A 16 -7.35 -14.63 -6.21
N VAL A 17 -7.27 -13.58 -7.01
CA VAL A 17 -8.30 -12.54 -7.09
C VAL A 17 -8.92 -12.58 -8.48
N SER A 18 -10.26 -12.62 -8.55
CA SER A 18 -11.01 -12.56 -9.81
C SER A 18 -12.19 -11.62 -9.71
N ILE A 19 -12.70 -11.17 -10.85
CA ILE A 19 -13.89 -10.31 -10.96
C ILE A 19 -14.97 -11.10 -11.71
N ARG A 20 -16.19 -11.11 -11.20
CA ARG A 20 -17.36 -11.70 -11.86
C ARG A 20 -18.51 -10.70 -11.82
N GLY A 21 -18.88 -10.18 -12.98
CA GLY A 21 -19.79 -9.04 -13.05
C GLY A 21 -19.20 -7.82 -12.34
N ASP A 22 -19.89 -7.33 -11.32
CA ASP A 22 -19.50 -6.19 -10.49
C ASP A 22 -18.83 -6.59 -9.16
N GLN A 23 -18.54 -7.88 -8.94
CA GLN A 23 -18.05 -8.40 -7.66
C GLN A 23 -16.61 -8.93 -7.73
N PHE A 24 -15.84 -8.62 -6.69
CA PHE A 24 -14.51 -9.18 -6.43
C PHE A 24 -14.58 -10.48 -5.64
N PHE A 25 -13.84 -11.48 -6.09
CA PHE A 25 -13.67 -12.79 -5.47
C PHE A 25 -12.24 -12.98 -4.99
N ILE A 26 -12.08 -13.55 -3.80
CA ILE A 26 -10.80 -13.98 -3.23
C ILE A 26 -10.89 -15.48 -3.00
N ASN A 27 -10.02 -16.25 -3.66
CA ASN A 27 -10.00 -17.72 -3.60
C ASN A 27 -11.38 -18.33 -3.89
N GLY A 28 -12.02 -17.87 -4.97
CA GLY A 28 -13.32 -18.35 -5.43
C GLY A 28 -14.54 -17.94 -4.58
N ARG A 29 -14.35 -17.14 -3.52
CA ARG A 29 -15.45 -16.62 -2.67
C ARG A 29 -15.61 -15.11 -2.85
N PRO A 30 -16.85 -14.58 -2.90
CA PRO A 30 -17.02 -13.13 -2.95
C PRO A 30 -16.45 -12.51 -1.67
N SER A 31 -15.75 -11.38 -1.83
CA SER A 31 -15.34 -10.53 -0.72
C SER A 31 -16.54 -10.14 0.14
N TYR A 32 -16.35 -10.01 1.45
CA TYR A 32 -17.42 -9.65 2.41
C TYR A 32 -18.72 -10.46 2.25
N ARG A 33 -18.63 -11.77 1.95
CA ARG A 33 -19.78 -12.67 1.75
C ARG A 33 -20.92 -12.44 2.74
N GLY A 34 -22.12 -12.23 2.23
CA GLY A 34 -23.35 -12.01 3.00
C GLY A 34 -23.46 -10.68 3.74
N ARG A 35 -22.53 -9.74 3.57
CA ARG A 35 -22.58 -8.44 4.27
C ARG A 35 -23.39 -7.40 3.52
N SER A 36 -24.15 -6.63 4.28
CA SER A 36 -24.85 -5.42 3.85
C SER A 36 -24.74 -4.34 4.92
N TYR A 37 -24.91 -3.08 4.53
CA TYR A 37 -24.95 -1.93 5.43
C TYR A 37 -26.00 -0.92 4.94
N LYS A 38 -26.96 -0.56 5.79
CA LYS A 38 -28.05 0.39 5.46
C LYS A 38 -28.77 0.06 4.14
N GLY A 39 -29.04 -1.21 3.88
CA GLY A 39 -29.69 -1.67 2.64
C GLY A 39 -28.75 -1.77 1.41
N HIS A 40 -27.49 -1.34 1.52
CA HIS A 40 -26.50 -1.48 0.47
C HIS A 40 -25.72 -2.79 0.58
N LYS A 41 -25.51 -3.46 -0.55
CA LYS A 41 -24.71 -4.68 -0.65
C LYS A 41 -23.23 -4.32 -0.46
N ILE A 42 -22.59 -4.95 0.52
CA ILE A 42 -21.13 -4.88 0.75
C ILE A 42 -20.43 -6.08 0.12
N GLU A 43 -21.13 -7.21 0.01
CA GLU A 43 -20.62 -8.41 -0.66
C GLU A 43 -20.14 -8.11 -2.08
N GLY A 44 -18.92 -8.54 -2.39
CA GLY A 44 -18.29 -8.35 -3.68
C GLY A 44 -17.59 -7.01 -3.85
N LEU A 45 -17.73 -6.06 -2.90
CA LEU A 45 -16.96 -4.82 -2.94
C LEU A 45 -15.50 -5.07 -2.54
N LEU A 46 -14.61 -4.16 -2.94
CA LEU A 46 -13.21 -4.19 -2.54
C LEU A 46 -12.87 -2.92 -1.75
N MET A 47 -13.14 -2.91 -0.45
CA MET A 47 -12.73 -1.78 0.40
C MET A 47 -11.21 -1.59 0.28
N ASN A 48 -10.85 -0.40 -0.19
CA ASN A 48 -9.50 -0.04 -0.59
C ASN A 48 -9.07 1.23 0.14
N SER A 49 -7.80 1.28 0.54
CA SER A 49 -7.17 2.54 0.92
C SER A 49 -6.08 2.90 -0.07
N ARG A 50 -6.09 4.16 -0.50
CA ARG A 50 -5.04 4.73 -1.35
C ARG A 50 -3.95 5.30 -0.45
N MET A 51 -2.79 4.63 -0.44
CA MET A 51 -1.66 4.99 0.40
C MET A 51 -0.54 5.53 -0.48
N VAL A 52 -0.31 6.84 -0.37
CA VAL A 52 0.67 7.55 -1.19
C VAL A 52 2.11 7.22 -0.77
N GLN A 53 2.34 7.00 0.52
CA GLN A 53 3.69 6.81 1.08
C GLN A 53 3.91 5.47 1.79
N GLY A 54 3.03 4.47 1.58
CA GLY A 54 3.13 3.18 2.30
C GLY A 54 4.39 2.37 1.98
N ILE A 55 5.02 2.62 0.82
CA ILE A 55 6.25 1.95 0.37
C ILE A 55 7.27 2.93 -0.25
N PHE A 56 7.18 4.20 0.13
CA PHE A 56 7.93 5.29 -0.48
C PHE A 56 9.32 5.46 0.16
N ASP A 57 10.29 5.91 -0.64
CA ASP A 57 11.62 6.34 -0.21
C ASP A 57 11.89 7.76 -0.75
N ASP A 58 11.79 8.77 0.12
CA ASP A 58 12.10 10.15 -0.26
C ASP A 58 13.62 10.35 -0.34
N ARG A 59 14.15 10.35 -1.58
CA ARG A 59 15.56 10.60 -1.85
C ARG A 59 15.90 12.08 -2.01
N ASN A 60 14.90 12.96 -2.02
CA ASN A 60 15.12 14.38 -2.22
C ASN A 60 15.61 15.02 -0.91
N PRO A 61 16.84 15.59 -0.89
CA PRO A 61 17.39 16.22 0.31
C PRO A 61 16.55 17.39 0.85
N GLU A 62 15.77 18.05 -0.01
CA GLU A 62 14.93 19.20 0.34
C GLU A 62 13.65 18.80 1.08
N THR A 63 13.19 17.55 0.92
CA THR A 63 11.90 17.09 1.46
C THR A 63 12.00 15.93 2.42
N VAL A 64 13.08 15.13 2.37
CA VAL A 64 13.25 13.93 3.21
C VAL A 64 13.09 14.22 4.72
N SER A 65 13.53 15.38 5.18
CA SER A 65 13.41 15.79 6.58
C SER A 65 11.97 16.04 7.03
N LYS A 66 11.05 16.33 6.10
CA LYS A 66 9.61 16.54 6.39
C LYS A 66 8.91 15.23 6.81
N TRP A 67 9.52 14.08 6.52
CA TRP A 67 9.02 12.76 6.91
C TRP A 67 9.71 12.19 8.15
N ALA A 68 10.58 12.97 8.79
CA ALA A 68 11.36 12.51 9.93
C ALA A 68 10.48 11.97 11.06
N TYR A 69 10.83 10.80 11.57
CA TYR A 69 10.15 10.24 12.71
C TYR A 69 10.34 11.13 13.95
N PRO A 70 9.30 11.35 14.78
CA PRO A 70 9.41 12.22 15.95
C PRO A 70 10.47 11.81 16.97
N ASP A 71 10.77 10.52 17.07
CA ASP A 71 11.71 9.93 18.03
C ASP A 71 13.18 10.03 17.58
N THR A 72 13.47 9.70 16.32
CA THR A 72 14.83 9.68 15.75
C THR A 72 15.21 10.97 15.03
N LYS A 73 14.22 11.82 14.72
CA LYS A 73 14.35 13.01 13.88
C LYS A 73 14.94 12.73 12.49
N LYS A 74 14.80 11.49 12.01
CA LYS A 74 15.29 11.04 10.70
C LYS A 74 14.22 10.27 9.96
N TRP A 75 14.25 10.36 8.63
CA TRP A 75 13.47 9.47 7.78
C TRP A 75 14.13 8.10 7.71
N ASP A 76 13.32 7.05 7.77
CA ASP A 76 13.76 5.66 7.63
C ASP A 76 12.73 4.92 6.74
N PRO A 77 12.99 4.76 5.43
CA PRO A 77 12.06 4.13 4.50
C PRO A 77 11.83 2.65 4.83
N GLU A 78 12.84 1.97 5.37
CA GLU A 78 12.76 0.57 5.77
C GLU A 78 11.88 0.40 7.01
N ARG A 79 11.97 1.31 7.98
CA ARG A 79 11.05 1.35 9.13
C ARG A 79 9.62 1.61 8.66
N ASN A 80 9.41 2.56 7.75
CA ASN A 80 8.08 2.87 7.22
C ASN A 80 7.41 1.64 6.58
N VAL A 81 8.14 0.90 5.73
CA VAL A 81 7.62 -0.32 5.11
C VAL A 81 7.35 -1.41 6.15
N ARG A 82 8.25 -1.62 7.12
CA ARG A 82 8.06 -2.61 8.19
C ARG A 82 6.81 -2.31 9.02
N GLU A 83 6.62 -1.06 9.42
CA GLU A 83 5.45 -0.61 10.20
C GLU A 83 4.16 -0.70 9.37
N PHE A 84 4.21 -0.34 8.08
CA PHE A 84 3.10 -0.52 7.16
C PHE A 84 2.65 -1.99 7.09
N ILE A 85 3.60 -2.92 6.90
CA ILE A 85 3.32 -4.37 6.87
C ILE A 85 2.76 -4.85 8.21
N ALA A 86 3.32 -4.39 9.33
CA ALA A 86 2.86 -4.74 10.67
C ALA A 86 1.43 -4.27 10.95
N ALA A 87 0.97 -3.19 10.31
CA ALA A 87 -0.39 -2.67 10.43
C ALA A 87 -1.44 -3.40 9.56
N ILE A 88 -1.02 -4.13 8.50
CA ILE A 88 -1.94 -4.84 7.58
C ILE A 88 -2.94 -5.76 8.30
N PRO A 89 -2.53 -6.60 9.28
CA PRO A 89 -3.48 -7.45 10.00
C PRO A 89 -4.58 -6.66 10.71
N GLU A 90 -4.26 -5.50 11.30
CA GLU A 90 -5.24 -4.66 11.98
C GLU A 90 -6.20 -4.02 10.98
N TRP A 91 -5.70 -3.48 9.87
CA TRP A 91 -6.56 -2.97 8.79
C TRP A 91 -7.49 -4.04 8.22
N LYS A 92 -6.99 -5.27 8.05
CA LYS A 92 -7.81 -6.41 7.62
C LYS A 92 -8.89 -6.75 8.63
N LYS A 93 -8.59 -6.69 9.93
CA LYS A 93 -9.58 -6.89 11.01
C LYS A 93 -10.71 -5.86 10.96
N HIS A 94 -10.42 -4.63 10.55
CA HIS A 94 -11.41 -3.57 10.31
C HIS A 94 -12.06 -3.61 8.91
N GLY A 95 -11.79 -4.65 8.12
CA GLY A 95 -12.45 -4.87 6.84
C GLY A 95 -11.82 -4.12 5.67
N LEU A 96 -10.55 -3.72 5.74
CA LEU A 96 -9.79 -3.24 4.60
C LEU A 96 -8.97 -4.40 4.00
N VAL A 97 -9.22 -4.76 2.74
CA VAL A 97 -8.59 -5.94 2.10
C VAL A 97 -7.79 -5.61 0.86
N ALA A 98 -7.72 -4.32 0.49
CA ALA A 98 -6.93 -3.85 -0.63
C ALA A 98 -6.24 -2.53 -0.31
N PHE A 99 -5.07 -2.35 -0.91
CA PHE A 99 -4.34 -1.09 -0.92
C PHE A 99 -4.03 -0.72 -2.36
N THR A 100 -4.16 0.57 -2.66
CA THR A 100 -3.59 1.16 -3.87
C THR A 100 -2.34 1.91 -3.42
N LEU A 101 -1.18 1.43 -3.84
CA LEU A 101 0.12 2.00 -3.47
C LEU A 101 0.63 2.86 -4.63
N ASN A 102 1.10 4.06 -4.32
CA ASN A 102 1.84 4.85 -5.29
C ASN A 102 3.32 4.45 -5.27
N LEU A 103 3.95 4.48 -6.44
CA LEU A 103 5.41 4.31 -6.59
C LEU A 103 6.13 5.68 -6.52
N PRO A 104 5.74 6.69 -7.31
CA PRO A 104 6.16 8.06 -7.04
C PRO A 104 5.45 8.61 -5.81
N GLY A 105 6.18 9.43 -5.04
CA GLY A 105 5.74 9.94 -3.75
C GLY A 105 4.57 10.93 -3.80
N GLY A 106 4.24 11.43 -2.62
CA GLY A 106 3.19 12.42 -2.41
C GLY A 106 3.73 13.82 -2.19
N SER A 107 2.85 14.72 -1.80
CA SER A 107 3.26 16.02 -1.29
C SER A 107 3.64 15.89 0.20
N PRO A 108 4.86 16.26 0.60
CA PRO A 108 5.26 16.35 2.00
C PRO A 108 4.54 17.47 2.75
N GLU A 109 3.80 18.32 2.04
CA GLU A 109 3.05 19.45 2.59
C GLU A 109 1.53 19.22 2.54
N GLY A 110 1.08 18.06 2.05
CA GLY A 110 -0.35 17.81 1.79
C GLY A 110 -0.85 18.52 0.53
N TYR A 111 -1.87 19.37 0.64
CA TYR A 111 -2.39 20.09 -0.53
C TYR A 111 -1.53 21.33 -0.83
N SER A 112 -0.78 21.29 -1.94
CA SER A 112 0.10 22.38 -2.36
C SER A 112 -0.26 22.89 -3.76
N LYS A 113 -0.12 24.21 -3.97
CA LYS A 113 -0.34 24.85 -5.28
C LYS A 113 0.82 24.65 -6.25
N LEU A 114 2.02 24.46 -5.71
CA LEU A 114 3.26 24.23 -6.45
C LEU A 114 3.89 22.95 -5.93
N GLN A 115 4.59 22.23 -6.80
CA GLN A 115 5.38 21.05 -6.47
C GLN A 115 6.80 21.26 -6.99
N PRO A 116 7.61 22.12 -6.33
CA PRO A 116 8.99 22.35 -6.72
C PRO A 116 9.91 21.15 -6.41
N TRP A 117 9.46 20.23 -5.56
CA TRP A 117 10.22 19.04 -5.16
C TRP A 117 10.04 17.88 -6.13
N ASP A 118 11.12 17.15 -6.37
CA ASP A 118 11.06 15.86 -7.03
C ASP A 118 10.80 14.75 -6.01
N THR A 119 9.75 13.97 -6.24
CA THR A 119 9.42 12.75 -5.46
C THR A 119 9.20 11.56 -6.39
N SER A 120 9.63 11.66 -7.65
CA SER A 120 9.66 10.54 -8.56
C SER A 120 10.74 9.58 -8.07
N GLY A 121 10.32 8.46 -7.49
CA GLY A 121 11.22 7.44 -6.94
C GLY A 121 11.97 6.64 -8.02
N ILE A 122 12.32 7.25 -9.17
CA ILE A 122 13.01 6.64 -10.31
C ILE A 122 14.09 7.60 -10.81
#